data_AF-A0A6G3DM84-F1
#
_entry.id   AF-A0A6G3DM84-F1
#
_cell.length_a   1.000
_cell.length_b   1.000
_cell.length_c   1.000
_cell.angle_alpha   90.00
_cell.angle_beta   90.00
_cell.angle_gamma   90.00
#
_symmetry.space_group_name_H-M   'P 1'
#
loop_
_entity.id
_entity.type
_entity.pdbx_description
1 polymer ?
#
loop_
_entity_poly.entity_id
_entity_poly.type
_entity_poly.pdbx_seq_one_letter_code
_entity_poly.pdbx_strand_id
1 'polypeptide(L)'
;ALRAGEEVGCEVLEELTLQAPLVLPDHDGLQIQAVVGAPAEDGTRPVSVHSRPEGDPEAPWTAHAEGVLGTTAPAPTFDLMAWPPVDAQPVSVAGAYERLA
;
A
#
# COMPACT_ATOMS: atom_id res chain seq x y z
N ALA A 1 2.50 1.49 -4.49
CA ALA A 1 1.98 0.31 -5.20
C ALA A 1 0.71 0.65 -5.99
N LEU A 2 -0.42 1.00 -5.35
CA LEU A 2 -1.69 1.27 -6.05
C LEU A 2 -1.58 2.30 -7.19
N ARG A 3 -0.96 3.47 -6.93
CA ARG A 3 -0.73 4.45 -7.99
C ARG A 3 0.07 3.90 -9.18
N ALA A 4 1.09 3.10 -8.93
CA ALA A 4 1.88 2.47 -9.99
C ALA A 4 1.07 1.39 -10.73
N GLY A 5 0.13 0.73 -10.04
CA GLY A 5 -0.83 -0.19 -10.64
C GLY A 5 -1.83 0.49 -11.58
N GLU A 6 -2.37 1.65 -11.19
CA GLU A 6 -3.22 2.47 -12.06
C GLU A 6 -2.52 2.81 -13.39
N GLU A 7 -1.25 3.19 -13.35
CA GLU A 7 -0.47 3.52 -14.57
C GLU A 7 -0.32 2.34 -15.55
N VAL A 8 -0.52 1.10 -15.08
CA VAL A 8 -0.41 -0.13 -15.90
C VAL A 8 -1.74 -0.87 -16.07
N GLY A 9 -2.87 -0.29 -15.61
CA GLY A 9 -4.18 -0.92 -15.65
C GLY A 9 -4.36 -2.11 -14.70
N CYS A 10 -3.52 -2.22 -13.66
CA CYS A 10 -3.61 -3.23 -12.61
C CYS A 10 -3.90 -2.54 -11.27
N GLU A 11 -5.13 -2.08 -11.10
CA GLU A 11 -5.56 -1.21 -10.00
C GLU A 11 -5.78 -1.94 -8.65
N VAL A 12 -5.69 -3.28 -8.65
CA VAL A 12 -5.93 -4.11 -7.48
C VAL A 12 -4.61 -4.57 -6.89
N LEU A 13 -4.45 -4.45 -5.58
CA LEU A 13 -3.35 -5.07 -4.86
C LEU A 13 -3.82 -6.43 -4.33
N GLU A 14 -3.37 -7.51 -4.96
CA GLU A 14 -3.76 -8.88 -4.57
C GLU A 14 -3.01 -9.33 -3.33
N GLU A 15 -1.71 -9.02 -3.28
CA GLU A 15 -0.85 -9.35 -2.15
C GLU A 15 0.19 -8.25 -1.94
N LEU A 16 0.55 -8.00 -0.69
CA LEU A 16 1.71 -7.19 -0.32
C LEU A 16 2.33 -7.71 0.97
N THR A 17 3.57 -8.18 0.86
CA THR A 17 4.40 -8.56 2.00
C THR A 17 5.28 -7.38 2.41
N LEU A 18 5.20 -7.00 3.69
CA LEU A 18 6.08 -5.98 4.28
C LEU A 18 7.39 -6.62 4.74
N GLN A 19 8.52 -6.17 4.20
CA GLN A 19 9.85 -6.70 4.47
C GLN A 19 10.60 -5.88 5.51
N ALA A 20 10.56 -4.56 5.39
CA ALA A 20 11.27 -3.64 6.30
C ALA A 20 10.51 -2.32 6.46
N PRO A 21 10.54 -1.69 7.65
CA PRO A 21 9.96 -0.36 7.85
C PRO A 21 10.60 0.70 6.96
N LEU A 22 9.80 1.64 6.46
CA LEU A 22 10.29 2.88 5.85
C LEU A 22 10.42 3.93 6.95
N VAL A 23 11.64 4.13 7.46
CA VAL A 23 11.89 5.11 8.53
C VAL A 23 12.03 6.50 7.92
N LEU A 24 11.17 7.43 8.34
CA LEU A 24 11.23 8.81 7.88
C LEU A 24 12.30 9.57 8.67
N PRO A 25 13.31 10.15 8.00
CA PRO A 25 14.28 11.03 8.66
C PRO A 25 13.65 12.37 9.04
N ASP A 26 14.16 13.03 10.08
CA ASP A 26 13.59 14.26 10.63
C ASP A 26 13.77 15.48 9.70
N HIS A 27 14.82 15.48 8.88
CA HIS A 27 15.26 16.67 8.14
C HIS A 27 15.61 16.42 6.66
N ASP A 28 15.86 15.16 6.29
CA ASP A 28 16.28 14.80 4.93
C ASP A 28 15.13 14.15 4.15
N GLY A 29 15.23 14.08 2.83
CA GLY A 29 14.28 13.35 2.00
C GLY A 29 14.65 11.89 1.79
N LEU A 30 13.68 11.11 1.32
CA LEU A 30 13.90 9.76 0.79
C LEU A 30 13.49 9.75 -0.68
N GLN A 31 14.31 9.15 -1.53
CA GLN A 31 13.89 8.74 -2.85
C GLN A 31 13.09 7.44 -2.72
N ILE A 32 11.88 7.44 -3.26
CA ILE A 32 10.99 6.27 -3.27
C ILE A 32 10.89 5.76 -4.70
N GLN A 33 11.02 4.45 -4.87
CA GLN A 33 10.84 3.78 -6.15
C GLN A 33 9.78 2.68 -6.01
N ALA A 34 8.81 2.68 -6.91
CA ALA A 34 7.90 1.56 -7.11
C ALA A 34 8.22 0.91 -8.46
N VAL A 35 8.59 -0.37 -8.45
CA VAL A 35 8.93 -1.11 -9.67
C VAL A 35 7.80 -2.08 -9.97
N VAL A 36 7.24 -1.98 -11.17
CA VAL A 36 6.23 -2.90 -11.69
C VAL A 36 6.85 -3.76 -12.77
N GLY A 37 6.74 -5.07 -12.63
CA GLY A 37 7.29 -6.02 -13.58
C GLY A 37 6.44 -6.23 -14.83
N ALA A 38 6.95 -7.09 -15.70
CA ALA A 38 6.20 -7.60 -16.86
C ALA A 38 4.94 -8.35 -16.39
N PRO A 39 3.88 -8.38 -17.22
CA PRO A 39 2.70 -9.15 -16.87
C PRO A 39 2.98 -10.65 -16.94
N ALA A 40 2.42 -11.41 -16.02
CA ALA A 40 2.32 -12.86 -16.08
C ALA A 40 1.22 -13.30 -17.08
N GLU A 41 1.07 -14.61 -17.28
CA GLU A 41 0.08 -15.17 -18.23
C GLU A 41 -1.37 -14.81 -17.88
N ASP A 42 -1.68 -14.65 -16.59
CA ASP A 42 -2.99 -14.24 -16.08
C ASP A 42 -3.20 -12.72 -16.07
N GLY A 43 -2.19 -11.95 -16.52
CA GLY A 43 -2.21 -10.49 -16.56
C GLY A 43 -1.82 -9.82 -15.23
N THR A 44 -1.53 -10.58 -14.17
CA THR A 44 -1.01 -10.02 -12.91
C THR A 44 0.42 -9.51 -13.10
N ARG A 45 0.86 -8.60 -12.23
CA ARG A 45 2.21 -8.01 -12.30
C ARG A 45 2.87 -8.01 -10.93
N PRO A 46 4.13 -8.45 -10.80
CA PRO A 46 4.85 -8.26 -9.56
C PRO A 46 5.12 -6.77 -9.34
N VAL A 47 5.04 -6.32 -8.08
CA VAL A 47 5.37 -4.96 -7.66
C VAL A 47 6.32 -5.00 -6.48
N SER A 48 7.27 -4.06 -6.45
CA SER A 48 8.13 -3.85 -5.27
C SER A 48 8.27 -2.37 -4.96
N VAL A 49 8.45 -2.05 -3.67
CA VAL A 49 8.62 -0.67 -3.18
C VAL A 49 9.95 -0.59 -2.45
N HIS A 50 10.77 0.37 -2.88
CA HIS A 50 12.12 0.59 -2.38
C HIS A 50 12.31 2.04 -1.95
N SER A 51 13.25 2.27 -1.04
CA SER A 51 13.73 3.61 -0.76
C SER A 51 15.24 3.69 -0.64
N ARG A 52 15.77 4.90 -0.78
CA ARG A 52 17.13 5.27 -0.36
C ARG A 52 17.16 6.73 0.09
N PRO A 53 18.17 7.15 0.86
CA PRO A 53 18.36 8.56 1.20
C PRO A 53 18.44 9.45 -0.04
N GLU A 54 17.79 10.60 -0.02
CA GLU A 54 17.84 11.55 -1.16
C GLU A 54 19.25 12.15 -1.35
N GLY A 55 19.96 12.39 -0.24
CA GLY A 55 21.30 13.00 -0.23
C GLY A 55 22.45 12.04 -0.56
N ASP A 56 22.19 10.76 -0.78
CA ASP A 56 23.22 9.76 -1.09
C ASP A 56 22.82 8.89 -2.30
N PRO A 57 23.17 9.32 -3.53
CA PRO A 57 22.84 8.58 -4.75
C PRO A 57 23.54 7.23 -4.89
N GLU A 58 24.59 6.97 -4.13
CA GLU A 58 25.33 5.69 -4.16
C GLU A 58 24.84 4.73 -3.06
N ALA A 59 24.01 5.21 -2.12
CA ALA A 59 23.38 4.37 -1.13
C ALA A 59 22.54 3.26 -1.79
N PRO A 60 22.60 2.02 -1.25
CA PRO A 60 21.80 0.92 -1.78
C PRO A 60 20.30 1.18 -1.54
N TRP A 61 19.49 0.70 -2.46
CA TRP A 61 18.04 0.65 -2.29
C TRP A 61 17.67 -0.38 -1.22
N THR A 62 16.83 0.03 -0.27
CA THR A 62 16.23 -0.85 0.72
C THR A 62 14.85 -1.27 0.23
N ALA A 63 14.60 -2.57 0.15
CA ALA A 63 13.29 -3.12 -0.17
C ALA A 63 12.38 -3.08 1.07
N HIS A 64 11.21 -2.46 0.92
CA HIS A 64 10.22 -2.32 2.00
C HIS A 64 9.05 -3.26 1.83
N ALA A 65 8.65 -3.51 0.59
CA ALA A 65 7.53 -4.39 0.30
C ALA A 65 7.65 -5.00 -1.10
N GLU A 66 7.13 -6.22 -1.22
CA GLU A 66 6.96 -6.95 -2.46
C GLU A 66 5.54 -7.49 -2.53
N GLY A 67 4.98 -7.59 -3.74
CA GLY A 67 3.59 -7.99 -3.90
C GLY A 67 3.17 -8.23 -5.34
N VAL A 68 1.88 -8.39 -5.52
CA VAL A 68 1.25 -8.69 -6.81
C VAL A 68 0.10 -7.71 -7.06
N LEU A 69 0.10 -7.13 -8.26
CA LEU A 69 -0.97 -6.30 -8.77
C LEU A 69 -1.85 -7.11 -9.71
N GLY A 70 -3.16 -7.01 -9.51
CA GLY A 70 -4.20 -7.64 -10.29
C GLY A 70 -5.09 -6.63 -11.00
N THR A 71 -5.99 -7.15 -11.83
CA THR A 71 -6.92 -6.36 -12.65
C THR A 71 -8.38 -6.47 -12.21
N THR A 72 -8.70 -7.43 -11.34
CA THR A 72 -10.08 -7.76 -10.97
C THR A 72 -10.37 -7.38 -9.53
N ALA A 73 -11.15 -6.33 -9.34
CA ALA A 73 -11.57 -5.91 -8.01
C ALA A 73 -12.65 -6.87 -7.49
N PRO A 74 -12.63 -7.26 -6.20
CA PRO A 74 -13.71 -8.04 -5.62
C PRO A 74 -15.00 -7.21 -5.58
N ALA A 75 -16.13 -7.87 -5.84
CA ALA A 75 -17.43 -7.22 -5.71
C ALA A 75 -17.72 -6.86 -4.25
N PRO A 76 -18.30 -5.68 -3.97
CA PRO A 76 -18.72 -5.33 -2.61
C PRO A 76 -19.78 -6.31 -2.12
N THR A 77 -19.65 -6.77 -0.88
CA THR A 77 -20.53 -7.77 -0.27
C THR A 77 -21.55 -7.17 0.71
N PHE A 78 -21.50 -5.86 0.94
CA PHE A 78 -22.34 -5.13 1.91
C PHE A 78 -23.00 -3.90 1.29
N ASP A 79 -24.23 -3.59 1.71
CA ASP A 79 -25.02 -2.44 1.24
C ASP A 79 -24.88 -1.25 2.20
N LEU A 80 -24.38 -0.13 1.66
CA LEU A 80 -24.16 1.11 2.42
C LEU A 80 -25.41 2.02 2.50
N MET A 81 -26.54 1.66 1.89
CA MET A 81 -27.77 2.45 1.92
C MET A 81 -28.40 2.55 3.32
N ALA A 82 -28.15 1.57 4.20
CA ALA A 82 -28.55 1.60 5.61
C ALA A 82 -27.31 1.64 6.50
N TRP A 83 -26.99 2.83 7.02
CA TRP A 83 -25.79 3.07 7.84
C TRP A 83 -26.12 3.88 9.11
N PRO A 84 -25.71 3.42 10.32
CA PRO A 84 -24.92 2.21 10.58
C PRO A 84 -25.71 0.92 10.30
N PRO A 85 -25.03 -0.22 10.07
CA PRO A 85 -25.69 -1.49 9.83
C PRO A 85 -26.67 -1.83 10.97
N VAL A 86 -27.72 -2.59 10.67
CA VAL A 86 -28.65 -3.08 11.69
C VAL A 86 -27.85 -3.85 12.76
N ASP A 87 -28.24 -3.65 14.02
CA ASP A 87 -27.61 -4.22 15.22
C ASP A 87 -26.17 -3.74 15.52
N ALA A 88 -25.61 -2.81 14.73
CA ALA A 88 -24.30 -2.23 15.02
C ALA A 88 -24.31 -1.48 16.36
N GLN A 89 -23.36 -1.81 17.24
CA GLN A 89 -23.15 -1.11 18.51
C GLN A 89 -22.10 -0.01 18.32
N PRO A 90 -22.36 1.23 18.78
CA PRO A 90 -21.40 2.31 18.65
C PRO A 90 -20.18 2.06 19.55
N VAL A 91 -18.98 2.29 19.00
CA VAL A 91 -17.72 2.29 19.76
C VAL A 91 -17.26 3.73 19.92
N SER A 92 -17.03 4.17 21.17
CA SER A 92 -16.52 5.52 21.43
C SER A 92 -15.07 5.65 20.97
N VAL A 93 -14.81 6.65 20.13
CA VAL A 93 -13.45 7.03 19.68
C VAL A 93 -12.88 8.20 20.47
N ALA A 94 -13.63 8.75 21.43
CA ALA A 94 -13.15 9.84 22.29
C ALA A 94 -11.95 9.36 23.13
N GLY A 95 -10.87 10.14 23.16
CA GLY A 95 -9.66 9.78 23.90
C GLY A 95 -8.86 8.62 23.30
N ALA A 96 -9.17 8.18 22.07
CA ALA A 96 -8.49 7.04 21.45
C ALA A 96 -7.09 7.40 20.95
N TYR A 97 -6.93 8.58 20.34
CA TYR A 97 -5.65 9.03 19.81
C TYR A 97 -4.61 9.26 20.91
N GLU A 98 -5.02 9.83 22.04
CA GLU A 98 -4.15 10.07 23.19
C GLU A 98 -3.63 8.76 23.82
N ARG A 99 -4.35 7.64 23.66
CA ARG A 99 -3.92 6.32 24.14
C ARG A 99 -3.02 5.58 23.15
N LEU A 100 -3.04 5.95 21.87
CA LEU A 100 -2.25 5.32 20.80
C LEU A 100 -0.93 6.05 20.52
N ALA A 101 -0.80 7.29 21.00
CA ALA A 101 0.39 8.11 20.88
C ALA A 101 1.50 7.70 21.85
#